data_AF-A0AAW7ARY4-F1
#
_entry.id   AF-A0AAW7ARY4-F1
#
_cell.length_a   1.000
_cell.length_b   1.000
_cell.length_c   1.000
_cell.angle_alpha   90.00
_cell.angle_beta   90.00
_cell.angle_gamma   90.00
#
_symmetry.space_group_name_H-M   'P 1'
#
loop_
_entity.id
_entity.type
_entity.pdbx_description
1 polymer ?
#
loop_
_entity_poly.entity_id
_entity_poly.type
_entity_poly.pdbx_seq_one_letter_code
_entity_poly.pdbx_strand_id
1 'polypeptide(L)'
;MAREDSQFRIRLPAELKDALEEAAAASGSSFNAELTDRLSRSFWPRSETDPDRATEILDKKIRYLQQDYENAQFAIDAIIAAIPKIAAQDFVGAEIRSLLIGRLADLENEKKEIDKKLNLLDFRRSRGM
;
A
#
# COMPACT_ATOMS: atom_id res chain seq x y z
N MET A 1 -30.71 -7.27 -21.44
CA MET A 1 -31.43 -8.47 -20.96
C MET A 1 -31.36 -8.43 -19.44
N ALA A 2 -32.51 -8.39 -18.77
CA ALA A 2 -32.58 -8.31 -17.31
C ALA A 2 -31.91 -9.55 -16.70
N ARG A 3 -30.92 -9.35 -15.82
CA ARG A 3 -30.40 -10.43 -14.97
C ARG A 3 -31.49 -10.73 -13.94
N GLU A 4 -32.18 -11.85 -14.09
CA GLU A 4 -33.07 -12.36 -13.06
C GLU A 4 -32.22 -12.95 -11.93
N ASP A 5 -31.85 -12.14 -10.94
CA ASP A 5 -31.30 -12.66 -9.70
C ASP A 5 -32.44 -13.38 -8.95
N SER A 6 -32.43 -14.72 -9.01
CA SER A 6 -33.42 -15.54 -8.31
C SER A 6 -33.27 -15.35 -6.80
N GLN A 7 -34.28 -14.78 -6.15
CA GLN A 7 -34.28 -14.57 -4.71
C GLN A 7 -34.68 -15.87 -3.99
N PHE A 8 -33.75 -16.43 -3.22
CA PHE A 8 -33.97 -17.64 -2.43
C PHE A 8 -34.12 -17.32 -0.94
N ARG A 9 -35.03 -18.02 -0.26
CA ARG A 9 -35.09 -18.02 1.21
C ARG A 9 -34.26 -19.17 1.75
N ILE A 10 -33.05 -18.87 2.20
CA ILE A 10 -32.14 -19.84 2.80
C ILE A 10 -32.48 -19.98 4.29
N ARG A 11 -32.57 -21.22 4.78
CA ARG A 11 -32.70 -21.51 6.22
C ARG A 11 -31.30 -21.76 6.78
N LEU A 12 -30.88 -20.94 7.73
CA LEU A 12 -29.58 -21.04 8.40
C LEU A 12 -29.79 -21.35 9.88
N PRO A 13 -28.92 -22.15 10.52
CA PRO A 13 -28.80 -22.19 11.96
C PRO A 13 -28.55 -20.79 12.52
N ALA A 14 -29.08 -20.48 13.71
CA ALA A 14 -28.97 -19.16 14.32
C ALA A 14 -27.51 -18.69 14.44
N GLU A 15 -26.66 -19.57 14.97
CA GLU A 15 -25.22 -19.34 15.15
C GLU A 15 -24.53 -18.93 13.83
N LEU A 16 -24.88 -19.58 12.72
CA LEU A 16 -24.29 -19.31 11.42
C LEU A 16 -24.80 -17.98 10.84
N LYS A 17 -26.08 -17.67 11.07
CA LYS A 17 -26.68 -16.40 10.65
C LYS A 17 -26.01 -15.22 11.37
N ASP A 18 -25.83 -15.34 12.69
CA ASP A 18 -25.23 -14.30 13.52
C ASP A 18 -23.77 -14.06 13.12
N ALA A 19 -23.00 -15.12 12.89
CA ALA A 19 -21.62 -15.01 12.42
C ALA A 19 -21.51 -14.33 11.04
N LEU A 20 -22.46 -14.57 10.13
CA LEU A 20 -22.50 -13.92 8.82
C LEU A 20 -22.90 -12.43 8.93
N GLU A 21 -23.81 -12.09 9.83
CA GLU A 21 -24.20 -10.70 10.08
C GLU A 21 -23.05 -9.88 10.68
N GLU A 22 -22.33 -10.45 11.64
CA GLU A 22 -21.13 -9.83 12.22
C GLU A 22 -20.04 -9.63 11.16
N ALA A 23 -19.76 -10.65 10.35
CA ALA A 23 -18.76 -10.57 9.29
C ALA A 23 -19.12 -9.50 8.24
N ALA A 24 -20.38 -9.44 7.82
CA ALA A 24 -20.87 -8.44 6.87
C ALA A 24 -20.74 -7.01 7.44
N ALA A 25 -21.09 -6.83 8.71
CA ALA A 25 -20.92 -5.55 9.40
C ALA A 25 -19.44 -5.13 9.49
N ALA A 26 -18.55 -6.07 9.81
CA ALA A 26 -17.10 -5.82 9.88
C ALA A 26 -16.49 -5.50 8.50
N SER A 27 -16.99 -6.12 7.42
CA SER A 27 -16.54 -5.87 6.05
C SER A 27 -17.21 -4.65 5.39
N GLY A 28 -18.19 -4.03 6.05
CA GLY A 28 -18.99 -2.94 5.48
C GLY A 28 -19.88 -3.39 4.30
N SER A 29 -20.12 -4.69 4.19
CA SER A 29 -20.91 -5.30 3.11
C SER A 29 -22.33 -5.63 3.57
N SER A 30 -23.25 -5.77 2.61
CA SER A 30 -24.57 -6.35 2.93
C SER A 30 -24.43 -7.83 3.26
N PHE A 31 -25.34 -8.36 4.08
CA PHE A 31 -25.42 -9.80 4.38
C PHE A 31 -25.42 -10.67 3.11
N ASN A 32 -26.20 -10.29 2.09
CA ASN A 32 -26.25 -11.02 0.82
C ASN A 32 -24.94 -10.95 0.04
N ALA A 33 -24.24 -9.80 0.09
CA ALA A 33 -22.93 -9.66 -0.56
C ALA A 33 -21.88 -10.55 0.11
N GLU A 34 -21.83 -10.57 1.43
CA GLU A 34 -20.94 -11.44 2.20
C GLU A 34 -21.23 -12.93 1.95
N LEU A 35 -22.51 -13.31 1.95
CA LEU A 35 -22.93 -14.68 1.66
C LEU A 35 -22.53 -15.10 0.24
N THR A 36 -22.76 -14.22 -0.75
CA THR A 36 -22.42 -14.48 -2.15
C THR A 36 -20.92 -14.59 -2.33
N ASP A 37 -20.12 -13.71 -1.73
CA ASP A 37 -18.66 -13.74 -1.80
C ASP A 37 -18.11 -15.05 -1.20
N ARG A 38 -18.58 -15.44 -0.01
CA ARG A 38 -18.14 -16.69 0.64
C ARG A 38 -18.48 -17.93 -0.16
N LEU A 39 -19.72 -18.03 -0.66
CA LEU A 39 -20.13 -19.14 -1.52
C LEU A 39 -19.34 -19.13 -2.83
N SER A 40 -19.13 -17.95 -3.41
CA SER A 40 -18.33 -17.84 -4.64
C SER A 40 -16.91 -18.33 -4.42
N ARG A 41 -16.26 -17.98 -3.31
CA ARG A 41 -14.93 -18.48 -2.96
C ARG A 41 -14.91 -19.98 -2.68
N SER A 42 -16.00 -20.57 -2.18
CA SER A 42 -16.05 -22.01 -1.92
C SER A 42 -16.19 -22.84 -3.20
N PHE A 43 -16.89 -22.31 -4.22
CA PHE A 43 -17.05 -22.99 -5.51
C PHE A 43 -15.96 -22.61 -6.53
N TRP A 44 -15.42 -21.39 -6.43
CA TRP A 44 -14.38 -20.85 -7.30
C TRP A 44 -13.24 -20.27 -6.45
N PRO A 45 -12.33 -21.13 -5.96
CA PRO A 45 -11.14 -20.67 -5.24
C PRO A 45 -10.35 -19.69 -6.10
N ARG A 46 -10.07 -18.48 -5.57
CA ARG A 46 -9.31 -17.45 -6.30
C ARG A 46 -7.95 -18.01 -6.75
N SER A 47 -7.77 -18.19 -8.06
CA SER A 47 -6.49 -18.57 -8.65
C SER A 47 -5.42 -17.51 -8.37
N GLU A 48 -4.14 -17.88 -8.41
CA GLU A 48 -3.04 -16.90 -8.30
C GLU A 48 -3.09 -15.82 -9.39
N THR A 49 -3.79 -16.09 -10.49
CA THR A 49 -4.03 -15.17 -11.61
C THR A 49 -5.29 -14.31 -11.46
N ASP A 50 -5.97 -14.35 -10.31
CA ASP A 50 -7.11 -13.47 -10.04
C ASP A 50 -6.63 -12.01 -9.92
N PRO A 51 -7.05 -11.10 -10.82
CA PRO A 51 -6.66 -9.70 -10.78
C PRO A 51 -7.04 -9.03 -9.46
N ASP A 52 -8.13 -9.44 -8.79
CA ASP A 52 -8.54 -8.88 -7.49
C ASP A 52 -7.60 -9.29 -6.36
N ARG A 53 -6.96 -10.45 -6.48
CA ARG A 53 -5.94 -10.92 -5.52
C ARG A 53 -4.60 -10.24 -5.80
N ALA A 54 -4.26 -10.03 -7.07
CA ALA A 54 -3.06 -9.33 -7.47
C ALA A 54 -3.09 -7.86 -7.00
N THR A 55 -4.23 -7.18 -7.14
CA THR A 55 -4.42 -5.81 -6.62
C THR A 55 -4.32 -5.78 -5.09
N GLU A 56 -4.92 -6.71 -4.37
CA GLU A 56 -4.81 -6.78 -2.90
C GLU A 56 -3.35 -6.96 -2.42
N ILE A 57 -2.58 -7.82 -3.10
CA ILE A 57 -1.16 -8.03 -2.80
C ILE A 57 -0.35 -6.76 -3.09
N LEU A 58 -0.61 -6.11 -4.23
CA LEU A 58 0.05 -4.86 -4.61
C LEU A 58 -0.26 -3.75 -3.59
N ASP A 59 -1.51 -3.60 -3.16
CA ASP A 59 -1.91 -2.61 -2.16
C ASP A 59 -1.24 -2.83 -0.81
N LYS A 60 -1.15 -4.09 -0.37
CA LYS A 60 -0.36 -4.46 0.82
C LYS A 60 1.11 -4.07 0.67
N LYS A 61 1.71 -4.34 -0.49
CA LYS A 61 3.11 -4.00 -0.75
C LYS A 61 3.35 -2.50 -0.82
N ILE A 62 2.44 -1.74 -1.40
CA ILE A 62 2.49 -0.27 -1.46
C ILE A 62 2.48 0.30 -0.05
N ARG A 63 1.55 -0.14 0.82
CA ARG A 63 1.51 0.31 2.22
C ARG A 63 2.81 0.04 2.96
N TYR A 64 3.37 -1.16 2.81
CA TYR A 64 4.65 -1.51 3.42
C TYR A 64 5.78 -0.57 2.95
N LEU A 65 5.87 -0.32 1.64
CA LEU A 65 6.91 0.56 1.09
C LEU A 65 6.73 2.02 1.49
N GLN A 66 5.49 2.49 1.61
CA GLN A 66 5.19 3.84 2.09
C GLN A 66 5.64 4.02 3.54
N GLN A 67 5.37 3.04 4.40
CA GLN A 67 5.81 3.07 5.79
C GLN A 67 7.34 3.06 5.89
N ASP A 68 8.03 2.23 5.10
CA ASP A 68 9.49 2.22 5.05
C ASP A 68 10.05 3.57 4.57
N TYR A 69 9.41 4.20 3.59
CA TYR A 69 9.79 5.53 3.11
C TYR A 69 9.63 6.61 4.20
N GLU A 70 8.50 6.62 4.92
CA GLU A 70 8.26 7.55 6.03
C GLU A 70 9.30 7.38 7.14
N ASN A 71 9.62 6.13 7.50
CA ASN A 71 10.66 5.82 8.49
C ASN A 71 12.03 6.33 8.04
N ALA A 72 12.38 6.13 6.76
CA ALA A 72 13.64 6.62 6.21
C ALA A 72 13.70 8.15 6.19
N GLN A 73 12.59 8.81 5.82
CA GLN A 73 12.52 10.27 5.82
C GLN A 73 12.69 10.83 7.23
N PHE A 74 12.05 10.22 8.24
CA PHE A 74 12.22 10.61 9.63
C PHE A 74 13.68 10.49 10.09
N ALA A 75 14.37 9.41 9.72
CA ALA A 75 15.79 9.23 10.03
C ALA A 75 16.67 10.29 9.36
N ILE A 76 16.40 10.62 8.09
CA ILE A 76 17.09 11.69 7.36
C ILE A 76 16.89 13.03 8.07
N ASP A 77 15.66 13.39 8.43
CA ASP A 77 15.36 14.65 9.10
C ASP A 77 16.07 14.75 10.45
N ALA A 78 16.13 13.64 11.21
CA ALA A 78 16.88 13.57 12.46
C ALA A 78 18.39 13.77 12.26
N ILE A 79 18.98 13.18 11.21
CA ILE A 79 20.39 13.38 10.86
C ILE A 79 20.63 14.84 10.47
N ILE A 80 19.79 15.42 9.61
CA ILE A 80 19.88 16.83 9.19
C ILE A 80 19.84 17.75 10.40
N ALA A 81 18.94 17.50 11.36
CA ALA A 81 18.85 18.26 12.60
C ALA A 81 20.07 18.09 13.53
N ALA A 82 20.77 16.96 13.45
CA ALA A 82 21.97 16.67 14.23
C ALA A 82 23.25 17.27 13.61
N ILE A 83 23.32 17.43 12.28
CA ILE A 83 24.51 17.95 11.57
C ILE A 83 24.99 19.29 12.15
N PRO A 84 24.15 20.32 12.39
CA PRO A 84 24.60 21.59 12.95
C PRO A 84 25.20 21.44 14.36
N LYS A 85 24.64 20.55 15.18
CA LYS A 85 25.13 20.29 16.55
C LYS A 85 26.48 19.59 16.54
N ILE A 86 26.67 18.67 15.61
CA ILE A 86 27.94 17.97 15.39
C ILE A 86 28.98 18.93 14.77
N ALA A 87 28.56 19.79 13.83
CA ALA A 87 29.45 20.76 13.17
C ALA A 87 29.88 21.92 14.09
N ALA A 88 29.10 22.22 15.13
CA ALA A 88 29.43 23.17 16.20
C ALA A 88 30.37 22.58 17.26
N GLN A 89 30.50 21.25 17.32
CA GLN A 89 31.63 20.60 17.99
C GLN A 89 32.78 20.59 16.98
N ASP A 90 33.96 21.09 17.35
CA ASP A 90 35.15 21.25 16.48
C ASP A 90 35.77 19.91 15.98
N PHE A 91 34.97 18.85 15.83
CA PHE A 91 35.43 17.48 15.61
C PHE A 91 35.34 17.02 14.15
N VAL A 92 34.51 17.66 13.31
CA VAL A 92 34.36 17.23 11.91
C VAL A 92 35.37 17.94 11.02
N GLY A 93 36.52 17.30 10.81
CA GLY A 93 37.56 17.76 9.87
C GLY A 93 36.98 18.03 8.48
N ALA A 94 37.55 19.00 7.76
CA ALA A 94 37.08 19.48 6.46
C ALA A 94 36.81 18.37 5.43
N GLU A 95 37.52 17.24 5.56
CA GLU A 95 37.38 16.05 4.71
C GLU A 95 36.02 15.35 4.87
N ILE A 96 35.52 15.18 6.10
CA ILE A 96 34.21 14.54 6.32
C ILE A 96 33.08 15.45 5.81
N ARG A 97 33.24 16.78 5.93
CA ARG A 97 32.27 17.74 5.38
C ARG A 97 32.20 17.66 3.86
N SER A 98 33.33 17.59 3.16
CA SER A 98 33.31 17.48 1.69
C SER A 98 32.67 16.16 1.23
N LEU A 99 32.91 15.07 1.96
CA LEU A 99 32.36 13.75 1.67
C LEU A 99 30.84 13.70 1.89
N LEU A 100 30.35 14.32 2.96
CA LEU A 100 28.90 14.46 3.22
C LEU A 100 28.20 15.33 2.16
N ILE A 101 28.82 16.45 1.76
CA ILE A 101 28.27 17.33 0.72
C ILE A 101 28.19 16.60 -0.63
N GLY A 102 29.25 15.87 -1.02
CA GLY A 102 29.25 15.07 -2.24
C GLY A 102 28.14 14.01 -2.22
N ARG A 103 28.01 13.27 -1.11
CA ARG A 103 26.98 12.24 -0.98
C ARG A 103 25.56 12.82 -1.02
N LEU A 104 25.34 14.01 -0.46
CA LEU A 104 24.05 14.69 -0.51
C LEU A 104 23.65 15.01 -1.97
N ALA A 105 24.58 15.53 -2.77
CA ALA A 105 24.34 15.86 -4.18
C ALA A 105 24.00 14.61 -5.01
N ASP A 106 24.65 13.47 -4.75
CA ASP A 106 24.34 12.20 -5.42
C ASP A 106 22.90 11.75 -5.12
N LEU A 107 22.50 11.81 -3.85
CA LEU A 107 21.15 11.41 -3.41
C LEU A 107 20.06 12.32 -4.00
N GLU A 108 20.31 13.62 -4.13
CA GLU A 108 19.39 14.55 -4.78
C GLU A 108 19.17 14.23 -6.27
N ASN A 109 20.22 13.80 -6.98
CA ASN A 109 20.12 13.39 -8.37
C ASN A 109 19.35 12.06 -8.52
N GLU A 110 19.61 11.09 -7.65
CA GLU A 110 18.89 9.82 -7.63
C GLU A 110 17.39 10.04 -7.37
N LYS A 111 17.04 10.93 -6.43
CA LYS A 111 15.65 11.33 -6.17
C LYS A 111 14.97 11.92 -7.42
N LYS A 112 15.64 12.84 -8.14
CA LYS A 112 15.09 13.42 -9.38
C LYS A 112 14.80 12.37 -10.45
N GLU A 113 15.66 11.36 -10.60
CA GLU A 113 15.44 10.29 -11.56
C GLU A 113 14.27 9.37 -11.15
N ILE A 114 14.09 9.13 -9.86
CA ILE A 114 12.93 8.40 -9.33
C ILE A 114 11.63 9.19 -9.61
N ASP A 115 11.60 10.49 -9.32
CA ASP A 115 10.45 11.36 -9.56
C ASP A 115 10.07 11.39 -11.06
N LYS A 116 11.06 11.41 -11.95
CA LYS A 116 10.85 11.33 -13.40
C LYS A 116 10.22 10.00 -13.82
N LYS A 117 10.67 8.89 -13.25
CA LYS A 117 10.11 7.54 -13.52
C LYS A 117 8.68 7.43 -13.01
N LEU A 118 8.37 7.98 -11.84
CA LEU A 118 7.01 8.01 -11.29
C LEU A 118 6.06 8.79 -12.20
N ASN A 119 6.45 9.99 -12.64
CA ASN A 119 5.65 10.80 -13.57
C ASN A 119 5.37 10.08 -14.90
N LEU A 120 6.33 9.31 -15.42
CA LEU A 120 6.14 8.50 -16.64
C LEU A 120 5.15 7.34 -16.43
N LEU A 121 5.14 6.74 -15.24
CA LEU A 121 4.20 5.68 -14.88
C LEU A 121 2.77 6.21 -14.72
N ASP A 122 2.61 7.37 -14.08
CA ASP A 122 1.30 8.01 -13.91
C ASP A 122 0.71 8.46 -15.25
N PHE A 123 1.56 9.00 -16.15
CA PHE A 123 1.16 9.35 -17.51
C PHE A 123 0.70 8.14 -18.34
N ARG A 124 1.36 6.98 -18.17
CA ARG A 124 0.95 5.73 -18.84
C ARG A 124 -0.37 5.20 -18.29
N ARG A 125 -0.62 5.30 -16.97
CA ARG A 125 -1.91 4.94 -16.36
C ARG A 125 -3.05 5.83 -16.85
N SER A 126 -2.79 7.14 -17.05
CA SER A 126 -3.80 8.11 -17.52
C SER A 126 -4.29 7.90 -18.96
N ARG A 127 -3.54 7.21 -19.83
CA ARG A 127 -3.92 6.95 -21.23
C ARG A 127 -4.41 5.52 -21.49
N GLY A 128 -4.42 4.67 -20.45
CA GLY A 128 -4.81 3.27 -20.51
C GLY A 128 -6.25 2.98 -20.07
N MET A 129 -7.16 3.95 -20.21
CA MET A 129 -8.62 3.79 -20.10
C MET A 129 -9.29 4.33 -21.36
#